data_AF-A0A7C4V883-F1
#
_entry.id   AF-A0A7C4V883-F1
#
_cell.length_a   1.000
_cell.length_b   1.000
_cell.length_c   1.000
_cell.angle_alpha   90.00
_cell.angle_beta   90.00
_cell.angle_gamma   90.00
#
_symmetry.space_group_name_H-M   'P 1'
#
loop_
_entity.id
_entity.type
_entity.pdbx_description
1 polymer ?
#
loop_
_entity_poly.entity_id
_entity_poly.type
_entity_poly.pdbx_seq_one_letter_code
_entity_poly.pdbx_strand_id
1 'polypeptide(L)'
;MVEATGAGMCGVVARPSDVERLISLLDALVPALERKDISLTPEGQSLRASRGDDAAVFRLSEILHKEPHIPTAEEMAAEDKRQKRLARERGWSTYGLTNPRAYPDFDWVRKGQFSIALDSNGSGARRTWSDGKNQTLESLLPNIVAGFDIFLIRGKAQREEREERSRQWNEMQRRRGLAHQRTDREKKRHECLAHVLTIHREIAELERWLAHASALPASQHERFLAWSRERLTRLYAKVDGSGMENWLANDNLFQEPDPLHDPLGDPPKGYW
;
A
#
# COMPACT_ATOMS: atom_id res chain seq x y z
N MET A 1 -26.86 7.37 31.10
CA MET A 1 -25.61 7.26 30.32
C MET A 1 -25.68 8.33 29.25
N VAL A 2 -24.59 9.06 29.03
CA VAL A 2 -24.54 10.12 28.02
C VAL A 2 -23.55 9.69 26.95
N GLU A 3 -24.01 9.69 25.70
CA GLU A 3 -23.23 9.28 24.54
C GLU A 3 -23.16 10.44 23.55
N ALA A 4 -21.95 10.80 23.15
CA ALA A 4 -21.66 11.79 22.12
C ALA A 4 -21.07 11.08 20.90
N THR A 5 -21.79 10.09 20.37
CA THR A 5 -21.40 9.28 19.21
C THR A 5 -22.30 9.62 18.02
N GLY A 6 -21.80 10.40 17.06
CA GLY A 6 -22.54 10.87 15.89
C GLY A 6 -21.70 11.81 15.04
N ALA A 7 -22.05 12.05 13.77
CA ALA A 7 -21.26 12.93 12.90
C ALA A 7 -21.06 14.32 13.52
N GLY A 8 -19.81 14.77 13.66
CA GLY A 8 -19.47 16.04 14.34
C GLY A 8 -19.35 15.96 15.87
N MET A 9 -19.42 14.78 16.47
CA MET A 9 -19.30 14.57 17.92
C MET A 9 -17.95 13.93 18.31
N CYS A 10 -17.62 13.95 19.61
CA CYS A 10 -16.30 13.53 20.12
C CYS A 10 -16.12 12.01 20.29
N GLY A 11 -17.16 11.20 20.05
CA GLY A 11 -17.10 9.75 20.17
C GLY A 11 -17.03 9.22 21.60
N VAL A 12 -17.48 10.00 22.59
CA VAL A 12 -17.30 9.67 24.01
C VAL A 12 -18.57 9.15 24.64
N VAL A 13 -18.42 8.13 25.47
CA VAL A 13 -19.46 7.54 26.29
C VAL A 13 -19.07 7.69 27.75
N ALA A 14 -19.90 8.39 28.54
CA ALA A 14 -19.61 8.68 29.94
C ALA A 14 -20.87 8.57 30.83
N ARG A 15 -20.64 8.42 32.14
CA ARG A 15 -21.71 8.52 33.13
C ARG A 15 -22.17 9.99 33.28
N PRO A 16 -23.46 10.26 33.58
CA PRO A 16 -23.97 11.63 33.68
C PRO A 16 -23.21 12.50 34.70
N SER A 17 -22.74 11.91 35.80
CA SER A 17 -21.94 12.59 36.83
C SER A 17 -20.58 13.09 36.34
N ASP A 18 -20.04 12.47 35.29
CA ASP A 18 -18.66 12.67 34.85
C ASP A 18 -18.60 13.56 33.58
N VAL A 19 -19.75 14.03 33.09
CA VAL A 19 -19.87 14.87 31.88
C VAL A 19 -19.23 16.25 32.07
N GLU A 20 -19.45 16.91 33.21
CA GLU A 20 -18.87 18.23 33.49
C GLU A 20 -17.34 18.20 33.52
N ARG A 21 -16.77 17.13 34.07
CA ARG A 21 -15.32 16.89 34.07
C ARG A 21 -14.79 16.72 32.65
N LEU A 22 -15.51 15.99 31.81
CA LEU A 22 -15.12 15.77 30.42
C LEU A 22 -15.18 17.06 29.59
N ILE A 23 -16.22 17.87 29.78
CA ILE A 23 -16.32 19.20 29.15
C ILE A 23 -15.14 20.07 29.59
N SER A 24 -14.85 20.12 30.90
CA SER A 24 -13.73 20.91 31.44
C SER A 24 -12.38 20.43 30.91
N LEU A 25 -12.19 19.12 30.76
CA LEU A 25 -10.97 18.55 30.18
C LEU A 25 -10.80 18.97 28.71
N LEU A 26 -11.87 18.89 27.90
CA LEU A 26 -11.83 19.30 26.50
C LEU A 26 -11.64 20.81 26.35
N ASP A 27 -12.32 21.61 27.18
CA ASP A 27 -12.19 23.06 27.24
C ASP A 27 -10.77 23.51 27.63
N ALA A 28 -10.08 22.75 28.48
CA ALA A 28 -8.67 23.00 28.79
C ALA A 28 -7.70 22.48 27.71
N LEU A 29 -8.05 21.38 27.04
CA LEU A 29 -7.21 20.74 26.01
C LEU A 29 -7.15 21.59 24.73
N VAL A 30 -8.27 22.15 24.28
CA VAL A 30 -8.34 22.92 23.02
C VAL A 30 -7.38 24.12 23.04
N PRO A 31 -7.42 25.05 24.01
CA PRO A 31 -6.49 26.18 24.06
C PRO A 31 -5.03 25.75 24.28
N ALA A 32 -4.80 24.58 24.89
CA ALA A 32 -3.45 24.06 25.09
C ALA A 32 -2.84 23.50 23.80
N LEU A 33 -3.66 22.90 22.93
CA LEU A 33 -3.27 22.46 21.59
C LEU A 33 -3.15 23.64 20.61
N GLU A 34 -4.05 24.62 20.68
CA GLU A 34 -4.01 25.82 19.83
C GLU A 34 -2.72 26.63 20.03
N ARG A 35 -2.20 26.69 21.26
CA ARG A 35 -0.88 27.29 21.56
C ARG A 35 0.30 26.62 20.83
N LYS A 36 0.09 25.46 20.22
CA LYS A 36 1.06 24.70 19.42
C LYS A 36 0.67 24.63 17.94
N ASP A 37 -0.27 25.47 17.50
CA ASP A 37 -0.83 25.47 16.15
C ASP A 37 -1.48 24.13 15.77
N ILE A 38 -2.06 23.44 16.77
CA ILE A 38 -2.77 22.18 16.58
C ILE A 38 -4.26 22.45 16.74
N SER A 39 -5.04 22.24 15.67
CA SER A 39 -6.49 22.36 15.72
C SER A 39 -7.14 21.01 16.01
N LEU A 40 -8.27 21.04 16.73
CA LEU A 40 -9.00 19.86 17.13
C LEU A 40 -10.35 19.81 16.38
N THR A 41 -10.60 18.73 15.66
CA THR A 41 -11.88 18.50 14.96
C THR A 41 -12.53 17.19 15.39
N PRO A 42 -13.84 17.17 15.66
CA PRO A 42 -14.57 15.94 15.94
C PRO A 42 -14.87 15.15 14.65
N GLU A 43 -14.50 13.86 14.63
CA GLU A 43 -14.76 12.91 13.53
C GLU A 43 -15.78 11.82 13.93
N GLY A 44 -16.64 12.14 14.88
CA GLY A 44 -17.84 11.39 15.25
C GLY A 44 -17.63 10.22 16.22
N GLN A 45 -16.63 9.37 15.98
CA GLN A 45 -16.20 8.31 16.92
C GLN A 45 -14.79 8.54 17.48
N SER A 46 -14.12 9.57 17.00
CA SER A 46 -12.77 9.96 17.37
C SER A 46 -12.61 11.47 17.24
N LEU A 47 -11.53 11.97 17.82
CA LEU A 47 -11.07 13.34 17.67
C LEU A 47 -9.84 13.34 16.77
N ARG A 48 -9.71 14.38 15.95
CA ARG A 48 -8.57 14.59 15.08
C ARG A 48 -7.85 15.86 15.49
N ALA A 49 -6.58 15.72 15.82
CA ALA A 49 -5.67 16.84 16.02
C ALA A 49 -4.85 17.05 14.75
N SER A 50 -4.92 18.22 14.12
CA SER A 50 -4.21 18.50 12.87
C SER A 50 -3.29 19.71 12.96
N ARG A 51 -2.21 19.65 12.18
CA ARG A 51 -1.27 20.75 11.95
C ARG A 51 -0.86 20.71 10.47
N GLY A 52 -1.48 21.59 9.68
CA GLY A 52 -1.35 21.54 8.22
C GLY A 52 -1.93 20.23 7.67
N ASP A 53 -1.16 19.54 6.83
CA ASP A 53 -1.57 18.25 6.22
C ASP A 53 -1.43 17.06 7.18
N ASP A 54 -0.68 17.22 8.27
CA ASP A 54 -0.40 16.14 9.20
C ASP A 54 -1.48 16.10 10.28
N ALA A 55 -2.00 14.91 10.56
CA ALA A 55 -3.08 14.72 11.53
C ALA A 55 -2.87 13.49 12.40
N ALA A 56 -3.34 13.59 13.64
CA ALA A 56 -3.36 12.54 14.64
C ALA A 56 -4.81 12.27 15.04
N VAL A 57 -5.30 11.05 14.76
CA VAL A 57 -6.60 10.60 15.23
C VAL A 57 -6.41 10.01 16.62
N PHE A 58 -7.32 10.32 17.54
CA PHE A 58 -7.30 9.77 18.89
C PHE A 58 -8.70 9.55 19.44
N ARG A 59 -8.80 8.70 20.45
CA ARG A 59 -10.04 8.38 21.15
C ARG A 59 -9.94 8.79 22.61
N LEU A 60 -11.01 9.42 23.11
CA LEU A 60 -11.24 9.65 24.52
C LEU A 60 -12.29 8.64 25.02
N SER A 61 -11.92 7.78 25.96
CA SER A 61 -12.80 6.70 26.45
C SER A 61 -12.75 6.58 27.97
N GLU A 62 -13.90 6.31 28.58
CA GLU A 62 -13.97 5.94 30.01
C GLU A 62 -13.41 4.52 30.23
N ILE A 63 -12.59 4.35 31.26
CA ILE A 63 -11.95 3.09 31.63
C ILE A 63 -12.97 2.21 32.38
N LEU A 64 -13.13 0.98 31.90
CA LEU A 64 -13.92 -0.05 32.56
C LEU A 64 -13.04 -0.78 33.59
N HIS A 65 -13.47 -0.78 34.84
CA HIS A 65 -12.84 -1.55 35.90
C HIS A 65 -13.49 -2.93 36.00
N LYS A 66 -12.66 -3.94 36.16
CA LYS A 66 -13.10 -5.32 36.35
C LYS A 66 -13.15 -5.61 37.84
N GLU A 67 -14.35 -5.81 38.37
CA GLU A 67 -14.56 -6.15 39.78
C GLU A 67 -15.17 -7.55 39.90
N PRO A 68 -14.86 -8.33 40.95
CA PRO A 68 -15.52 -9.61 41.17
C PRO A 68 -17.03 -9.42 41.27
N HIS A 69 -17.79 -10.19 40.48
CA HIS A 69 -19.24 -10.11 40.51
C HIS A 69 -19.75 -10.61 41.86
N ILE A 70 -20.69 -9.87 42.45
CA ILE A 70 -21.36 -10.26 43.69
C ILE A 70 -22.68 -10.91 43.31
N PRO A 71 -22.82 -12.25 43.43
CA PRO A 71 -23.99 -12.95 42.96
C PRO A 71 -25.25 -12.51 43.71
N THR A 72 -26.31 -12.22 42.97
CA THR A 72 -27.62 -11.99 43.56
C THR A 72 -28.22 -13.29 44.09
N ALA A 73 -29.20 -13.19 45.00
CA ALA A 73 -29.88 -14.36 45.57
C ALA A 73 -30.54 -15.24 44.50
N GLU A 74 -31.03 -14.65 43.42
CA GLU A 74 -31.63 -15.35 42.27
C GLU A 74 -30.58 -16.11 41.45
N GLU A 75 -29.41 -15.50 41.24
CA GLU A 75 -28.28 -16.11 40.52
C GLU A 75 -27.65 -17.27 41.30
N MET A 76 -27.58 -17.17 42.64
CA MET A 76 -27.19 -18.29 43.50
C MET A 76 -28.17 -19.47 43.38
N ALA A 77 -29.48 -19.20 43.36
CA ALA A 77 -30.50 -20.24 43.20
C ALA A 77 -30.45 -20.89 41.80
N ALA A 78 -30.09 -20.14 40.76
CA ALA A 78 -29.88 -20.65 39.41
C ALA A 78 -28.62 -21.55 39.32
N GLU A 79 -27.54 -21.16 40.00
CA GLU A 79 -26.32 -21.95 40.11
C GLU A 79 -26.58 -23.26 40.88
N ASP A 80 -27.35 -23.23 41.96
CA ASP A 80 -27.73 -24.44 42.71
C ASP A 80 -28.58 -25.40 41.86
N LYS A 81 -29.53 -24.88 41.09
CA LYS A 81 -30.32 -25.69 40.13
C LYS A 81 -29.42 -26.31 39.07
N ARG A 82 -28.44 -25.56 38.57
CA ARG A 82 -27.44 -26.03 37.59
C ARG A 82 -26.56 -27.13 38.19
N GLN A 83 -26.02 -26.94 39.39
CA GLN A 83 -25.23 -27.96 40.09
C GLN A 83 -26.02 -29.26 40.31
N LYS A 84 -27.30 -29.14 40.70
CA LYS A 84 -28.21 -30.30 40.83
C LYS A 84 -28.47 -31.00 39.50
N ARG A 85 -28.60 -30.28 38.39
CA ARG A 85 -28.73 -30.86 37.05
C ARG A 85 -27.46 -31.63 36.65
N LEU A 86 -26.29 -31.00 36.80
CA LEU A 86 -25.00 -31.62 36.48
C LEU A 86 -24.71 -32.86 37.34
N ALA A 87 -25.12 -32.85 38.61
CA ALA A 87 -25.01 -34.01 39.49
C ALA A 87 -25.89 -35.20 39.04
N ARG A 88 -27.01 -34.94 38.34
CA ARG A 88 -27.90 -35.98 37.78
C ARG A 88 -27.39 -36.55 36.46
N GLU A 89 -26.68 -35.75 35.67
CA GLU A 89 -26.22 -36.06 34.31
C GLU A 89 -24.84 -36.75 34.25
N ARG A 90 -24.34 -37.30 35.37
CA ARG A 90 -22.98 -37.89 35.55
C ARG A 90 -22.70 -39.17 34.73
N GLY A 91 -22.86 -39.13 33.40
CA GLY A 91 -22.64 -40.29 32.53
C GLY A 91 -22.11 -40.01 31.12
N TRP A 92 -22.27 -38.81 30.53
CA TRP A 92 -21.95 -38.65 29.09
C TRP A 92 -21.40 -37.29 28.64
N SER A 93 -20.83 -36.42 29.48
CA SER A 93 -20.12 -35.25 28.94
C SER A 93 -19.23 -34.55 29.96
N THR A 94 -18.14 -35.21 30.38
CA THR A 94 -17.19 -34.63 31.36
C THR A 94 -15.78 -34.50 30.80
N TYR A 95 -15.60 -34.50 29.48
CA TYR A 95 -14.28 -34.46 28.85
C TYR A 95 -14.13 -33.46 27.70
N GLY A 96 -14.85 -32.33 27.70
CA GLY A 96 -14.48 -31.31 26.69
C GLY A 96 -15.23 -29.99 26.62
N LEU A 97 -16.41 -29.83 27.24
CA LEU A 97 -17.14 -28.55 27.13
C LEU A 97 -17.00 -27.72 28.40
N THR A 98 -16.51 -26.50 28.22
CA THR A 98 -16.58 -25.40 29.18
C THR A 98 -17.99 -25.32 29.74
N ASN A 99 -18.12 -25.54 31.04
CA ASN A 99 -19.40 -25.44 31.72
C ASN A 99 -19.37 -24.14 32.56
N PRO A 100 -19.66 -22.98 31.96
CA PRO A 100 -19.59 -21.70 32.63
C PRO A 100 -20.63 -21.62 33.76
N ARG A 101 -20.31 -20.85 34.80
CA ARG A 101 -21.22 -20.57 35.93
C ARG A 101 -22.50 -19.89 35.43
N ALA A 102 -23.57 -19.98 36.22
CA ALA A 102 -24.85 -19.33 35.94
C ALA A 102 -24.81 -17.80 36.02
N TYR A 103 -23.73 -17.24 36.60
CA TYR A 103 -23.49 -15.81 36.70
C TYR A 103 -22.07 -15.47 36.20
N PRO A 104 -21.83 -14.23 35.75
CA PRO A 104 -20.50 -13.77 35.33
C PRO A 104 -19.50 -13.81 36.48
N ASP A 105 -18.23 -14.09 36.21
CA ASP A 105 -17.21 -14.01 37.28
C ASP A 105 -16.88 -12.55 37.68
N PHE A 106 -17.19 -11.58 36.80
CA PHE A 106 -16.81 -10.19 36.97
C PHE A 106 -17.88 -9.22 36.46
N ASP A 107 -18.02 -8.11 37.17
CA ASP A 107 -18.77 -6.93 36.75
C ASP A 107 -17.81 -5.88 36.19
N TRP A 108 -18.27 -5.22 35.12
CA TRP A 108 -17.55 -4.11 34.49
C TRP A 108 -18.12 -2.79 35.01
N VAL A 109 -17.41 -2.18 35.95
CA VAL A 109 -17.83 -0.94 36.60
C VAL A 109 -17.08 0.25 36.00
N ARG A 110 -17.84 1.25 35.55
CA ARG A 110 -17.32 2.57 35.16
C ARG A 110 -17.00 3.36 36.42
N LYS A 111 -15.79 3.92 36.54
CA LYS A 111 -15.36 4.69 37.74
C LYS A 111 -15.06 6.17 37.46
N GLY A 112 -15.37 6.69 36.27
CA GLY A 112 -15.17 8.09 35.94
C GLY A 112 -13.70 8.42 35.68
N GLN A 113 -12.91 7.39 35.38
CA GLN A 113 -11.53 7.48 34.94
C GLN A 113 -11.50 7.45 33.42
N PHE A 114 -10.76 8.34 32.80
CA PHE A 114 -10.70 8.49 31.35
C PHE A 114 -9.31 8.17 30.80
N SER A 115 -9.28 7.80 29.52
CA SER A 115 -8.06 7.54 28.76
C SER A 115 -8.13 8.21 27.39
N ILE A 116 -7.04 8.87 27.00
CA ILE A 116 -6.78 9.40 25.67
C ILE A 116 -5.79 8.47 24.98
N ALA A 117 -6.14 7.92 23.82
CA ALA A 117 -5.30 7.02 23.05
C ALA A 117 -5.17 7.47 21.59
N LEU A 118 -3.93 7.70 21.12
CA LEU A 118 -3.62 8.00 19.72
C LEU A 118 -3.71 6.74 18.85
N ASP A 119 -4.45 6.83 17.75
CA ASP A 119 -4.59 5.78 16.74
C ASP A 119 -3.38 5.83 15.79
N SER A 120 -2.50 4.84 15.88
CA SER A 120 -1.33 4.67 15.00
C SER A 120 -0.72 3.28 15.12
N ASN A 121 0.05 2.84 14.14
CA ASN A 121 0.84 1.60 14.22
C ASN A 121 2.31 1.97 14.06
N GLY A 122 3.07 2.09 15.16
CA GLY A 122 4.53 2.29 15.11
C GLY A 122 5.17 3.24 16.15
N SER A 123 5.98 2.64 17.02
CA SER A 123 7.15 3.07 17.85
C SER A 123 7.22 4.41 18.63
N GLY A 124 7.94 4.35 19.75
CA GLY A 124 8.74 5.45 20.34
C GLY A 124 8.03 6.42 21.27
N ALA A 125 7.03 7.15 20.77
CA ALA A 125 6.37 8.20 21.55
C ALA A 125 5.29 7.61 22.47
N ARG A 126 5.00 8.28 23.58
CA ARG A 126 3.85 7.92 24.44
C ARG A 126 2.56 8.18 23.67
N ARG A 127 1.65 7.20 23.70
CA ARG A 127 0.41 7.20 22.89
C ARG A 127 -0.86 7.21 23.71
N THR A 128 -0.76 6.77 24.95
CA THR A 128 -1.89 6.61 25.84
C THR A 128 -1.63 7.35 27.14
N TRP A 129 -2.57 8.20 27.51
CA TRP A 129 -2.62 8.87 28.79
C TRP A 129 -3.92 8.47 29.45
N SER A 130 -3.86 8.08 30.72
CA SER A 130 -5.01 7.61 31.45
C SER A 130 -4.96 8.15 32.87
N ASP A 131 -6.14 8.39 33.43
CA ASP A 131 -6.29 8.57 34.86
C ASP A 131 -5.68 7.38 35.61
N GLY A 132 -4.99 7.67 36.70
CA GLY A 132 -4.38 6.68 37.57
C GLY A 132 -4.73 6.95 39.02
N LYS A 133 -4.06 6.24 39.93
CA LYS A 133 -4.26 6.43 41.37
C LYS A 133 -3.82 7.82 41.86
N ASN A 134 -2.75 8.35 41.27
CA ASN A 134 -2.09 9.61 41.72
C ASN A 134 -2.04 10.68 40.61
N GLN A 135 -2.61 10.42 39.45
CA GLN A 135 -2.55 11.33 38.30
C GLN A 135 -3.91 11.40 37.64
N THR A 136 -4.26 12.59 37.15
CA THR A 136 -5.47 12.80 36.37
C THR A 136 -5.11 13.33 34.97
N LEU A 137 -5.99 13.14 33.99
CA LEU A 137 -5.77 13.67 32.63
C LEU A 137 -5.55 15.19 32.62
N GLU A 138 -6.21 15.93 33.49
CA GLU A 138 -6.04 17.38 33.66
C GLU A 138 -4.60 17.72 34.07
N SER A 139 -4.04 16.98 35.03
CA SER A 139 -2.63 17.14 35.44
C SER A 139 -1.64 16.73 34.34
N LEU A 140 -2.06 15.82 33.45
CA LEU A 140 -1.24 15.33 32.34
C LEU A 140 -1.38 16.18 31.07
N LEU A 141 -2.19 17.24 31.05
CA LEU A 141 -2.39 18.07 29.86
C LEU A 141 -1.09 18.54 29.20
N PRO A 142 -0.07 19.04 29.93
CA PRO A 142 1.20 19.42 29.31
C PRO A 142 1.91 18.25 28.60
N ASN A 143 1.84 17.05 29.19
CA ASN A 143 2.44 15.84 28.64
C ASN A 143 1.65 15.30 27.44
N ILE A 144 0.32 15.45 27.46
CA ILE A 144 -0.56 15.09 26.35
C ILE A 144 -0.24 15.98 25.15
N VAL A 145 -0.21 17.31 25.34
CA VAL A 145 0.12 18.27 24.29
C VAL A 145 1.51 18.03 23.71
N ALA A 146 2.52 17.78 24.56
CA ALA A 146 3.86 17.42 24.10
C ALA A 146 3.86 16.11 23.28
N GLY A 147 3.04 15.14 23.66
CA GLY A 147 2.83 13.90 22.91
C GLY A 147 2.28 14.14 21.50
N PHE A 148 1.26 14.99 21.38
CA PHE A 148 0.71 15.39 20.07
C PHE A 148 1.75 16.09 19.21
N ASP A 149 2.52 17.02 19.78
CA ASP A 149 3.56 17.75 19.05
C ASP A 149 4.61 16.80 18.46
N ILE A 150 5.16 15.90 19.28
CA ILE A 150 6.13 14.88 18.84
C ILE A 150 5.52 13.98 17.75
N PHE A 151 4.27 13.55 17.94
CA PHE A 151 3.59 12.69 17.00
C PHE A 151 3.42 13.37 15.63
N LEU A 152 2.98 14.62 15.61
CA LEU A 152 2.79 15.39 14.38
C LEU A 152 4.12 15.75 13.70
N ILE A 153 5.19 16.03 14.47
CA ILE A 153 6.53 16.30 13.89
C ILE A 153 7.01 15.05 13.15
N ARG A 154 6.83 13.90 13.78
CA ARG A 154 7.21 12.63 13.18
C ARG A 154 6.35 12.26 11.98
N GLY A 155 5.03 12.51 12.05
CA GLY A 155 4.12 12.31 10.94
C GLY A 155 4.58 13.06 9.69
N LYS A 156 4.97 14.33 9.87
CA LYS A 156 5.54 15.16 8.81
C LYS A 156 6.82 14.57 8.22
N ALA A 157 7.80 14.22 9.05
CA ALA A 157 9.06 13.65 8.58
C ALA A 157 8.85 12.33 7.81
N GLN A 158 7.94 11.47 8.27
CA GLN A 158 7.59 10.23 7.57
C GLN A 158 6.86 10.47 6.24
N ARG A 159 6.02 11.50 6.16
CA ARG A 159 5.38 11.90 4.91
C ARG A 159 6.42 12.37 3.90
N GLU A 160 7.29 13.30 4.30
CA GLU A 160 8.37 13.83 3.45
C GLU A 160 9.30 12.71 2.95
N GLU A 161 9.72 11.80 3.82
CA GLU A 161 10.55 10.65 3.44
C GLU A 161 9.84 9.73 2.45
N ARG A 162 8.54 9.46 2.64
CA ARG A 162 7.74 8.65 1.71
C ARG A 162 7.56 9.34 0.36
N GLU A 163 7.32 10.64 0.35
CA GLU A 163 7.20 11.42 -0.88
C GLU A 163 8.52 11.43 -1.65
N GLU A 164 9.64 11.67 -0.97
CA GLU A 164 10.96 11.64 -1.59
C GLU A 164 11.28 10.25 -2.14
N ARG A 165 11.06 9.20 -1.34
CA ARG A 165 11.25 7.82 -1.77
C ARG A 165 10.36 7.47 -2.97
N SER A 166 9.12 7.96 -2.99
CA SER A 166 8.20 7.76 -4.12
C SER A 166 8.69 8.47 -5.38
N ARG A 167 9.18 9.71 -5.26
CA ARG A 167 9.79 10.45 -6.38
C ARG A 167 11.01 9.71 -6.93
N GLN A 168 11.93 9.30 -6.06
CA GLN A 168 13.12 8.54 -6.44
C GLN A 168 12.76 7.20 -7.09
N TRP A 169 11.77 6.50 -6.54
CA TRP A 169 11.27 5.24 -7.10
C TRP A 169 10.68 5.43 -8.50
N ASN A 170 9.79 6.41 -8.67
CA ASN A 170 9.14 6.68 -9.95
C ASN A 170 10.15 7.06 -11.03
N GLU A 171 11.13 7.91 -10.69
CA GLU A 171 12.22 8.26 -11.60
C GLU A 171 13.06 7.04 -11.96
N MET A 172 13.41 6.20 -10.99
CA MET A 172 14.15 4.98 -11.25
C MET A 172 13.37 3.99 -12.12
N GLN A 173 12.05 3.85 -11.91
CA GLN A 173 11.18 3.02 -12.77
C GLN A 173 11.13 3.55 -14.20
N ARG A 174 10.98 4.87 -14.37
CA ARG A 174 11.03 5.52 -15.69
C ARG A 174 12.35 5.20 -16.40
N ARG A 175 13.48 5.41 -15.73
CA ARG A 175 14.82 5.15 -16.28
C ARG A 175 15.03 3.68 -16.66
N ARG A 176 14.56 2.75 -15.82
CA ARG A 176 14.57 1.30 -16.13
C ARG A 176 13.73 0.97 -17.36
N GLY A 177 12.55 1.59 -17.48
CA GLY A 177 11.70 1.47 -18.67
C GLY A 177 12.41 1.93 -19.95
N LEU A 178 13.06 3.08 -19.91
CA LEU A 178 13.86 3.58 -21.05
C LEU A 178 15.00 2.63 -21.41
N ALA A 179 15.76 2.15 -20.43
CA ALA A 179 16.86 1.21 -20.65
C ALA A 179 16.38 -0.13 -21.24
N HIS A 180 15.23 -0.63 -20.81
CA HIS A 180 14.61 -1.81 -21.39
C HIS A 180 14.23 -1.59 -22.85
N GLN A 181 13.56 -0.47 -23.16
CA GLN A 181 13.20 -0.12 -24.53
C GLN A 181 14.43 0.07 -25.43
N ARG A 182 15.54 0.62 -24.91
CA ARG A 182 16.82 0.69 -25.63
C ARG A 182 17.35 -0.69 -25.98
N THR A 183 17.32 -1.62 -25.02
CA THR A 183 17.76 -3.00 -25.21
C THR A 183 16.90 -3.71 -26.26
N ASP A 184 15.58 -3.54 -26.20
CA ASP A 184 14.65 -4.12 -27.17
C ASP A 184 14.87 -3.54 -28.57
N ARG A 185 15.10 -2.23 -28.68
CA ARG A 185 15.43 -1.59 -29.96
C ARG A 185 16.74 -2.14 -30.52
N GLU A 186 17.77 -2.30 -29.70
CA GLU A 186 19.06 -2.84 -30.15
C GLU A 186 18.92 -4.29 -30.61
N LYS A 187 18.12 -5.10 -29.92
CA LYS A 187 17.76 -6.44 -30.37
C LYS A 187 17.07 -6.42 -31.74
N LYS A 188 16.07 -5.55 -31.93
CA LYS A 188 15.40 -5.40 -33.24
C LYS A 188 16.34 -4.91 -34.34
N ARG A 189 17.28 -4.01 -34.03
CA ARG A 189 18.33 -3.58 -34.98
C ARG A 189 19.18 -4.77 -35.43
N HIS A 190 19.61 -5.62 -34.50
CA HIS A 190 20.35 -6.83 -34.81
C HIS A 190 19.52 -7.82 -35.64
N GLU A 191 18.25 -8.03 -35.31
CA GLU A 191 17.34 -8.89 -36.08
C GLU A 191 17.13 -8.37 -37.51
N CYS A 192 16.94 -7.06 -37.68
CA CYS A 192 16.82 -6.41 -38.97
C CYS A 192 18.11 -6.58 -39.81
N LEU A 193 19.27 -6.31 -39.22
CA LEU A 193 20.56 -6.50 -39.88
C LEU A 193 20.77 -7.96 -40.31
N ALA A 194 20.48 -8.91 -39.42
CA ALA A 194 20.59 -10.33 -39.72
C ALA A 194 19.67 -10.75 -40.88
N HIS A 195 18.45 -10.19 -40.94
CA HIS A 195 17.52 -10.45 -42.02
C HIS A 195 18.02 -9.90 -43.36
N VAL A 196 18.51 -8.65 -43.40
CA VAL A 196 19.12 -8.03 -44.58
C VAL A 196 20.31 -8.85 -45.08
N LEU A 197 21.21 -9.27 -44.19
CA LEU A 197 22.36 -10.10 -44.55
C LEU A 197 21.94 -11.45 -45.13
N THR A 198 20.85 -12.04 -44.62
CA THR A 198 20.30 -13.29 -45.17
C THR A 198 19.82 -13.11 -46.60
N ILE A 199 19.12 -12.01 -46.90
CA ILE A 199 18.67 -11.71 -48.26
C ILE A 199 19.84 -11.48 -49.20
N HIS A 200 20.87 -10.72 -48.77
CA HIS A 200 22.07 -10.51 -49.59
C HIS A 200 22.80 -11.82 -49.92
N ARG A 201 22.89 -12.74 -48.95
CA ARG A 201 23.45 -14.08 -49.19
C ARG A 201 22.65 -14.85 -50.22
N GLU A 202 21.32 -14.84 -50.11
CA GLU A 202 20.44 -15.51 -51.05
C GLU A 202 20.56 -14.93 -52.46
N ILE A 203 20.62 -13.59 -52.60
CA ILE A 203 20.86 -12.92 -53.87
C ILE A 203 22.18 -13.41 -54.48
N ALA A 204 23.29 -13.36 -53.72
CA ALA A 204 24.61 -13.75 -54.21
C ALA A 204 24.69 -15.26 -54.56
N GLU A 205 23.95 -16.12 -53.88
CA GLU A 205 23.82 -17.54 -54.21
C GLU A 205 23.02 -17.74 -55.49
N LEU A 206 21.88 -17.07 -55.64
CA LEU A 206 21.03 -17.14 -56.84
C LEU A 206 21.72 -16.56 -58.07
N GLU A 207 22.47 -15.46 -57.95
CA GLU A 207 23.27 -14.89 -59.04
C GLU A 207 24.35 -15.86 -59.52
N ARG A 208 25.14 -16.42 -58.59
CA ARG A 208 26.17 -17.42 -58.90
C ARG A 208 25.57 -18.65 -59.57
N TRP A 209 24.45 -19.14 -59.07
CA TRP A 209 23.76 -20.28 -59.64
C TRP A 209 23.19 -19.97 -61.03
N LEU A 210 22.55 -18.82 -61.23
CA LEU A 210 22.00 -18.39 -62.52
C LEU A 210 23.10 -18.23 -63.58
N ALA A 211 24.26 -17.67 -63.20
CA ALA A 211 25.41 -17.55 -64.08
C ALA A 211 25.86 -18.93 -64.61
N HIS A 212 25.91 -19.94 -63.75
CA HIS A 212 26.25 -21.31 -64.14
C HIS A 212 25.13 -21.98 -64.95
N ALA A 213 23.89 -21.88 -64.50
CA ALA A 213 22.74 -22.56 -65.10
C ALA A 213 22.39 -22.04 -66.51
N SER A 214 22.67 -20.76 -66.78
CA SER A 214 22.42 -20.16 -68.11
C SER A 214 23.34 -20.68 -69.23
N ALA A 215 24.42 -21.38 -68.88
CA ALA A 215 25.34 -21.99 -69.85
C ALA A 215 24.95 -23.42 -70.25
N LEU A 216 23.90 -24.00 -69.66
CA LEU A 216 23.45 -25.37 -69.94
C LEU A 216 22.44 -25.42 -71.10
N PRO A 217 22.44 -26.46 -71.96
CA PRO A 217 21.52 -26.55 -73.08
C PRO A 217 20.06 -26.63 -72.65
N ALA A 218 19.22 -25.80 -73.28
CA ALA A 218 17.82 -25.61 -72.93
C ALA A 218 16.93 -26.75 -73.45
N SER A 219 16.26 -27.47 -72.54
CA SER A 219 14.98 -28.13 -72.87
C SER A 219 14.10 -28.54 -71.68
N GLN A 220 14.51 -28.39 -70.40
CA GLN A 220 13.63 -28.74 -69.26
C GLN A 220 13.58 -27.76 -68.07
N HIS A 221 14.39 -26.70 -68.03
CA HIS A 221 14.49 -25.83 -66.85
C HIS A 221 14.30 -24.32 -67.14
N GLU A 222 13.86 -23.93 -68.34
CA GLU A 222 13.61 -22.51 -68.69
C GLU A 222 12.58 -21.83 -67.77
N ARG A 223 11.49 -22.54 -67.42
CA ARG A 223 10.49 -22.06 -66.47
C ARG A 223 11.10 -21.80 -65.08
N PHE A 224 12.04 -22.65 -64.66
CA PHE A 224 12.73 -22.50 -63.38
C PHE A 224 13.73 -21.33 -63.40
N LEU A 225 14.41 -21.10 -64.54
CA LEU A 225 15.25 -19.92 -64.74
C LEU A 225 14.45 -18.62 -64.71
N ALA A 226 13.30 -18.58 -65.40
CA ALA A 226 12.41 -17.42 -65.39
C ALA A 226 11.89 -17.11 -63.98
N TRP A 227 11.42 -18.13 -63.25
CA TRP A 227 10.98 -17.98 -61.86
C TRP A 227 12.11 -17.50 -60.93
N SER A 228 13.33 -18.02 -61.11
CA SER A 228 14.49 -17.64 -60.29
C SER A 228 14.91 -16.19 -60.53
N ARG A 229 14.84 -15.71 -61.78
CA ARG A 229 15.07 -14.29 -62.11
C ARG A 229 14.02 -13.39 -61.49
N GLU A 230 12.74 -13.77 -61.54
CA GLU A 230 11.66 -13.02 -60.89
C GLU A 230 11.82 -12.99 -59.36
N ARG A 231 12.26 -14.11 -58.75
CA ARG A 231 12.60 -14.17 -57.32
C ARG A 231 13.73 -13.19 -57.00
N LEU A 232 14.79 -13.16 -57.79
CA LEU A 232 15.91 -12.24 -57.63
C LEU A 232 15.48 -10.77 -57.70
N THR A 233 14.62 -10.39 -58.66
CA THR A 233 14.03 -9.03 -58.72
C THR A 233 13.26 -8.69 -57.44
N ARG A 234 12.47 -9.62 -56.92
CA ARG A 234 11.73 -9.43 -55.66
C ARG A 234 12.65 -9.31 -54.44
N LEU A 235 13.78 -10.02 -54.40
CA LEU A 235 14.75 -9.91 -53.32
C LEU A 235 15.46 -8.55 -53.38
N TYR A 236 15.87 -8.08 -54.56
CA TYR A 236 16.46 -6.75 -54.74
C TYR A 236 15.51 -5.64 -54.28
N ALA A 237 14.23 -5.70 -54.66
CA ALA A 237 13.23 -4.72 -54.23
C ALA A 237 12.97 -4.69 -52.71
N LYS A 238 13.45 -5.68 -51.95
CA LYS A 238 13.39 -5.66 -50.47
C LYS A 238 14.61 -5.01 -49.83
N VAL A 239 15.76 -5.06 -50.50
CA VAL A 239 17.04 -4.52 -50.00
C VAL A 239 17.48 -3.27 -50.74
N ASP A 240 16.64 -2.75 -51.64
CA ASP A 240 16.82 -1.44 -52.25
C ASP A 240 16.53 -0.33 -51.22
N GLY A 241 16.88 0.92 -51.57
CA GLY A 241 16.77 2.04 -50.65
C GLY A 241 15.34 2.24 -50.11
N SER A 242 14.32 2.09 -50.94
CA SER A 242 12.92 2.27 -50.54
C SER A 242 12.39 1.09 -49.70
N GLY A 243 12.78 -0.14 -50.03
CA GLY A 243 12.49 -1.33 -49.23
C GLY A 243 13.10 -1.23 -47.83
N MET A 244 14.38 -0.82 -47.76
CA MET A 244 15.08 -0.58 -46.50
C MET A 244 14.45 0.55 -45.68
N GLU A 245 14.16 1.70 -46.29
CA GLU A 245 13.52 2.83 -45.59
C GLU A 245 12.18 2.43 -44.97
N ASN A 246 11.35 1.69 -45.70
CA ASN A 246 10.07 1.19 -45.17
C ASN A 246 10.26 0.28 -43.95
N TRP A 247 11.29 -0.57 -43.94
CA TRP A 247 11.58 -1.44 -42.80
C TRP A 247 12.09 -0.67 -41.59
N LEU A 248 13.01 0.27 -41.81
CA LEU A 248 13.59 1.10 -40.75
C LEU A 248 12.54 2.02 -40.12
N ALA A 249 11.62 2.54 -40.93
CA ALA A 249 10.52 3.40 -40.49
C ALA A 249 9.45 2.64 -39.68
N ASN A 250 9.07 1.42 -40.11
CA ASN A 250 8.04 0.64 -39.42
C ASN A 250 8.39 0.32 -37.96
N ASP A 251 9.66 0.03 -37.68
CA ASP A 251 10.11 -0.31 -36.32
C ASP A 251 10.77 0.85 -35.56
N ASN A 252 10.83 2.06 -36.16
CA ASN A 252 11.41 3.25 -35.54
C ASN A 252 12.83 3.02 -34.99
N LEU A 253 13.64 2.25 -35.73
CA LEU A 253 14.93 1.74 -35.24
C LEU A 253 16.00 2.84 -35.13
N PHE A 254 15.89 3.91 -35.91
CA PHE A 254 16.93 4.94 -36.05
C PHE A 254 16.36 6.37 -35.99
N GLN A 255 15.36 6.62 -35.12
CA GLN A 255 14.77 7.95 -34.96
C GLN A 255 15.77 8.99 -34.41
N GLU A 256 15.73 10.20 -34.96
CA GLU A 256 16.42 11.38 -34.45
C GLU A 256 15.41 12.53 -34.25
N PRO A 257 15.29 13.11 -33.03
CA PRO A 257 16.06 12.79 -31.83
C PRO A 257 15.64 11.46 -31.19
N ASP A 258 16.56 10.78 -30.48
CA ASP A 258 16.28 9.50 -29.82
C ASP A 258 15.32 9.70 -28.63
N PRO A 259 14.05 9.24 -28.71
CA PRO A 259 13.09 9.40 -27.63
C PRO A 259 13.44 8.57 -26.39
N LEU A 260 14.35 7.61 -26.52
CA LEU A 260 14.80 6.75 -25.42
C LEU A 260 16.08 7.25 -24.77
N HIS A 261 16.61 8.42 -25.15
CA HIS A 261 17.80 8.95 -24.54
C HIS A 261 17.56 9.28 -23.05
N ASP A 262 18.44 8.77 -22.19
CA ASP A 262 18.50 9.14 -20.77
C ASP A 262 19.80 9.92 -20.54
N PRO A 263 19.74 11.22 -20.16
CA PRO A 263 20.93 12.05 -19.97
C PRO A 263 21.83 11.55 -18.84
N LEU A 264 21.31 10.73 -17.92
CA LEU A 264 22.05 10.13 -16.82
C LEU A 264 22.57 8.72 -17.13
N GLY A 265 22.38 8.24 -18.37
CA GLY A 265 22.79 6.90 -18.80
C GLY A 265 21.94 5.77 -18.24
N ASP A 266 22.39 4.52 -18.45
CA ASP A 266 21.68 3.34 -17.97
C ASP A 266 21.64 3.29 -16.42
N PRO A 267 20.47 2.94 -15.83
CA PRO A 267 20.38 2.78 -14.39
C PRO A 267 21.23 1.58 -13.92
N PRO A 268 21.77 1.62 -12.68
CA PRO A 268 22.59 0.55 -12.15
C PRO A 268 21.84 -0.80 -12.13
N LYS A 269 22.52 -1.85 -12.58
CA LYS A 269 21.99 -3.23 -12.60
C LYS A 269 22.13 -3.84 -11.20
N GLY A 270 21.01 -3.94 -10.51
CA GLY A 270 20.87 -4.69 -9.25
C GLY A 270 21.19 -3.87 -8.00
N TYR A 271 20.14 -3.42 -7.33
CA TYR A 271 20.04 -3.30 -5.87
C TYR A 271 18.54 -3.39 -5.55
N TRP A 272 18.18 -4.43 -4.81
CA TRP A 272 16.88 -4.62 -4.16
C TRP A 272 17.11 -4.46 -2.67
#